data_AF-A0A938KKW1-F1
#
_entry.id   AF-A0A938KKW1-F1
#
_cell.length_a   1.000
_cell.length_b   1.000
_cell.length_c   1.000
_cell.angle_alpha   90.00
_cell.angle_beta   90.00
_cell.angle_gamma   90.00
#
_symmetry.space_group_name_H-M   'P 1'
#
loop_
_entity.id
_entity.type
_entity.pdbx_description
1 polymer ?
#
loop_
_entity_poly.entity_id
_entity_poly.type
_entity_poly.pdbx_seq_one_letter_code
_entity_poly.pdbx_strand_id
1 'polypeptide(L)'
;MTKVATPSASHPTSTDAEYFLPADEFFRANLPMALTFDDVSLATLYSSLLPKDADTSTSLSESVRLPIPVISSDMDTVTESRMAIAMALNGGLGLIHYNMPAREQVKEVARVKRHIHG
;
A
#
# COMPACT_ATOMS: atom_id res chain seq x y z
N MET A 1 15.23 15.29 -1.28
CA MET A 1 14.84 15.10 -2.69
C MET A 1 14.24 13.70 -2.79
N THR A 2 12.93 13.60 -2.90
CA THR A 2 12.23 12.31 -3.03
C THR A 2 12.45 11.78 -4.44
N LYS A 3 13.13 10.63 -4.58
CA LYS A 3 13.24 9.94 -5.86
C LYS A 3 12.06 9.00 -5.98
N VAL A 4 11.03 9.44 -6.67
CA VAL A 4 9.99 8.55 -7.18
C VAL A 4 10.50 7.97 -8.50
N ALA A 5 10.26 6.67 -8.74
CA ALA A 5 10.50 6.09 -10.06
C ALA A 5 9.67 6.90 -11.07
N THR A 6 10.34 7.77 -11.82
CA THR A 6 9.67 8.53 -12.88
C THR A 6 9.42 7.55 -14.00
N PRO A 7 8.19 7.41 -14.52
CA PRO A 7 7.97 6.59 -15.70
C PRO A 7 8.94 7.06 -16.77
N SER A 8 9.84 6.19 -17.23
CA SER A 8 10.75 6.56 -18.30
C SER A 8 9.88 6.91 -19.49
N ALA A 9 9.97 8.15 -19.98
CA ALA A 9 9.29 8.61 -21.18
C ALA A 9 9.83 7.94 -22.47
N SER A 10 10.47 6.78 -22.34
CA SER A 10 10.72 5.90 -23.47
C SER A 10 9.38 5.29 -23.84
N HIS A 11 8.78 5.78 -24.93
CA HIS A 11 7.80 4.97 -25.65
C HIS A 11 8.39 3.58 -25.83
N PRO A 12 7.61 2.50 -25.61
CA PRO A 12 8.11 1.14 -25.78
C PRO A 12 8.78 1.07 -27.14
N THR A 13 10.02 0.60 -27.17
CA THR A 13 10.67 0.34 -28.46
C THR A 13 9.83 -0.66 -29.23
N SER A 14 9.97 -0.72 -30.56
CA SER A 14 9.17 -1.67 -31.37
C SER A 14 9.28 -3.11 -30.86
N THR A 15 10.40 -3.46 -30.21
CA THR A 15 10.65 -4.76 -29.59
C THR A 15 9.93 -4.92 -28.24
N ASP A 16 9.87 -3.88 -27.40
CA ASP A 16 9.18 -3.96 -26.09
C ASP A 16 7.68 -4.21 -26.23
N ALA A 17 7.08 -3.62 -27.27
CA ALA A 17 5.66 -3.79 -27.59
C ALA A 17 5.30 -5.25 -27.98
N GLU A 18 6.30 -6.08 -28.32
CA GLU A 18 6.09 -7.51 -28.56
C GLU A 18 5.93 -8.31 -27.26
N TYR A 19 6.45 -7.79 -26.14
CA TYR A 19 6.53 -8.54 -24.87
C TYR A 19 5.56 -8.06 -23.80
N PHE A 20 5.21 -6.77 -23.76
CA PHE A 20 4.27 -6.24 -22.79
C PHE A 20 3.45 -5.07 -23.33
N LEU A 21 2.28 -4.86 -22.72
CA LEU A 21 1.42 -3.72 -22.97
C LEU A 21 1.44 -2.77 -21.76
N PRO A 22 1.31 -1.45 -21.96
CA PRO A 22 0.99 -0.53 -20.88
C PRO A 22 -0.29 -0.96 -20.15
N ALA A 23 -0.37 -0.72 -18.84
CA ALA A 23 -1.47 -1.21 -18.00
C ALA A 23 -2.86 -0.85 -18.55
N ASP A 24 -3.07 0.41 -18.97
CA ASP A 24 -4.35 0.87 -19.51
C ASP A 24 -4.77 0.10 -20.78
N GLU A 25 -3.82 -0.25 -21.64
CA GLU A 25 -4.08 -1.00 -22.88
C GLU A 25 -4.29 -2.49 -22.58
N PHE A 26 -3.45 -3.06 -21.72
CA PHE A 26 -3.57 -4.44 -21.26
C PHE A 26 -4.95 -4.72 -20.66
N PHE A 27 -5.40 -3.90 -19.70
CA PHE A 27 -6.69 -4.12 -19.04
C PHE A 27 -7.87 -3.91 -19.99
N ARG A 28 -7.78 -2.96 -20.93
CA ARG A 28 -8.84 -2.74 -21.94
C ARG A 28 -8.95 -3.90 -22.93
N ALA A 29 -7.81 -4.43 -23.40
CA ALA A 29 -7.78 -5.54 -24.36
C ALA A 29 -8.33 -6.86 -23.78
N ASN A 30 -8.27 -7.03 -22.46
CA ASN A 30 -8.73 -8.23 -21.76
C ASN A 30 -10.19 -8.13 -21.27
N LEU A 31 -10.90 -7.03 -21.48
CA LEU A 31 -12.34 -6.98 -21.16
C LEU A 31 -13.13 -7.99 -22.00
N PRO A 32 -14.15 -8.68 -21.43
CA PRO A 32 -14.74 -8.48 -20.09
C PRO A 32 -14.15 -9.41 -19.00
N MET A 33 -12.98 -10.01 -19.21
CA MET A 33 -12.36 -10.94 -18.26
C MET A 33 -12.05 -10.25 -16.93
N ALA A 34 -12.43 -10.89 -15.83
CA ALA A 34 -12.02 -10.48 -14.49
C ALA A 34 -10.67 -11.13 -14.16
N LEU A 35 -9.66 -10.31 -13.87
CA LEU A 35 -8.31 -10.74 -13.54
C LEU A 35 -8.05 -10.57 -12.05
N THR A 36 -7.24 -11.47 -11.49
CA THR A 36 -6.71 -11.41 -10.12
C THR A 36 -5.19 -11.16 -10.15
N PHE A 37 -4.56 -11.06 -8.98
CA PHE A 37 -3.11 -10.83 -8.91
C PHE A 37 -2.29 -11.97 -9.51
N ASP A 38 -2.78 -13.21 -9.46
CA ASP A 38 -2.05 -14.38 -9.99
C ASP A 38 -2.15 -14.50 -11.52
N ASP A 39 -3.06 -13.76 -12.15
CA ASP A 39 -3.28 -13.80 -13.60
C ASP A 39 -2.36 -12.83 -14.37
N VAL A 40 -1.61 -11.98 -13.67
CA VAL A 40 -0.82 -10.90 -14.27
C VAL A 40 0.61 -10.87 -13.75
N SER A 41 1.54 -10.37 -14.57
CA SER A 41 2.92 -10.10 -14.16
C SER A 41 3.37 -8.74 -14.69
N LEU A 42 4.28 -8.10 -13.94
CA LEU A 42 4.84 -6.82 -14.33
C LEU A 42 6.07 -7.04 -15.23
N ALA A 43 6.10 -6.32 -16.35
CA ALA A 43 7.32 -6.23 -17.14
C ALA A 43 8.40 -5.49 -16.34
N THR A 44 9.62 -6.04 -16.31
CA THR A 44 10.75 -5.40 -15.64
C THR A 44 11.36 -4.36 -16.56
N LEU A 45 11.33 -3.10 -16.13
CA LEU A 45 11.95 -1.99 -16.86
C LEU A 45 13.29 -1.61 -16.22
N TYR A 46 14.12 -0.92 -16.99
CA TYR A 46 15.35 -0.35 -16.46
C TYR A 46 15.04 0.68 -15.36
N SER A 47 15.75 0.57 -14.23
CA SER A 47 15.69 1.54 -13.13
C SER A 47 17.09 2.01 -12.78
N SER A 48 17.27 3.33 -12.70
CA SER A 48 18.46 3.98 -12.15
C SER A 48 18.38 4.21 -10.64
N LEU A 49 17.27 3.78 -10.02
CA LEU A 49 16.92 4.03 -8.62
C LEU A 49 17.33 2.82 -7.77
N LEU A 50 18.10 3.04 -6.70
CA LEU A 50 18.49 1.98 -5.77
C LEU A 50 17.31 1.64 -4.83
N PRO A 51 17.10 0.38 -4.44
CA PRO A 51 15.95 0.00 -3.60
C PRO A 51 15.79 0.83 -2.31
N LYS A 52 16.91 1.20 -1.67
CA LYS A 52 16.92 2.03 -0.45
C LYS A 52 16.46 3.48 -0.66
N ASP A 53 16.48 3.96 -1.90
CA ASP A 53 16.13 5.34 -2.26
C ASP A 53 14.68 5.45 -2.75
N ALA A 54 13.95 4.33 -2.83
CA ALA A 54 12.57 4.29 -3.29
C ALA A 54 11.63 4.91 -2.25
N ASP A 55 10.84 5.90 -2.66
CA ASP A 55 9.77 6.44 -1.82
C ASP A 55 8.53 5.54 -1.89
N THR A 56 8.19 4.93 -0.76
CA THR A 56 6.99 4.10 -0.59
C THR A 56 5.85 4.84 0.11
N SER A 57 6.03 6.13 0.39
CA SER A 57 5.00 6.89 1.09
C SER A 57 3.77 7.10 0.21
N THR A 58 2.60 7.04 0.84
CA THR A 58 1.30 7.07 0.16
C THR A 58 0.32 7.99 0.90
N SER A 59 -0.65 8.53 0.17
CA SER A 59 -1.78 9.27 0.74
C SER A 59 -3.00 8.37 0.78
N LEU A 60 -3.52 8.13 1.99
CA LEU A 60 -4.77 7.38 2.17
C LEU A 60 -6.00 8.29 2.00
N SER A 61 -5.87 9.54 2.43
CA SER A 61 -6.87 10.60 2.26
C SER A 61 -6.17 11.96 2.14
N GLU A 62 -6.94 13.05 2.02
CA GLU A 62 -6.40 14.42 2.04
C GLU A 62 -5.65 14.75 3.35
N SER A 63 -6.01 14.09 4.46
CA SER A 63 -5.47 14.38 5.80
C SER A 63 -4.55 13.29 6.34
N VAL A 64 -4.49 12.11 5.70
CA VAL A 64 -3.71 10.96 6.19
C VAL A 64 -2.68 10.56 5.15
N ARG A 65 -1.41 10.81 5.49
CA ARG A 65 -0.23 10.36 4.73
C ARG A 65 0.55 9.33 5.54
N LEU A 66 0.92 8.23 4.91
CA LEU A 66 1.67 7.14 5.52
C LEU A 66 3.08 7.03 4.91
N PRO A 67 4.13 6.81 5.70
CA PRO A 67 5.46 6.49 5.20
C PRO A 67 5.53 5.19 4.39
N ILE A 68 4.69 4.21 4.69
CA ILE A 68 4.57 2.93 3.96
C ILE A 68 3.09 2.61 3.67
N PRO A 69 2.77 1.90 2.57
CA PRO A 69 1.39 1.62 2.17
C PRO A 69 0.87 0.34 2.86
N VAL A 70 1.07 0.21 4.17
CA VAL A 70 0.72 -1.00 4.93
C VAL A 70 -0.28 -0.67 6.02
N ILE A 71 -1.45 -1.32 5.94
CA ILE A 71 -2.57 -1.12 6.86
C ILE A 71 -3.03 -2.49 7.35
N SER A 72 -3.24 -2.66 8.67
CA SER A 72 -3.79 -3.90 9.21
C SER A 72 -5.32 -3.93 9.10
N SER A 73 -5.87 -5.11 8.81
CA SER A 73 -7.31 -5.33 8.63
C SER A 73 -8.11 -5.05 9.91
N ASP A 74 -9.33 -4.56 9.79
CA ASP A 74 -10.26 -4.27 10.89
C ASP A 74 -11.00 -5.53 11.40
N MET A 75 -10.22 -6.57 11.69
CA MET A 75 -10.72 -7.87 12.16
C MET A 75 -10.32 -8.14 13.62
N ASP A 76 -11.18 -8.83 14.36
CA ASP A 76 -10.99 -9.20 15.77
C ASP A 76 -9.75 -10.05 16.04
N THR A 77 -9.45 -10.94 15.11
CA THR A 77 -8.26 -11.81 15.14
C THR A 77 -6.99 -11.11 14.65
N VAL A 78 -7.09 -9.86 14.18
CA VAL A 78 -5.97 -9.14 13.54
C VAL A 78 -5.59 -7.89 14.32
N THR A 79 -6.54 -6.99 14.59
CA THR A 79 -6.21 -5.63 15.02
C THR A 79 -6.97 -5.14 16.25
N GLU A 80 -6.32 -5.28 17.41
CA GLU A 80 -6.61 -4.51 18.63
C GLU A 80 -5.49 -3.49 18.92
N SER A 81 -5.50 -2.83 20.08
CA SER A 81 -4.53 -1.78 20.44
C SER A 81 -3.07 -2.20 20.26
N ARG A 82 -2.72 -3.45 20.60
CA ARG A 82 -1.35 -3.96 20.46
C ARG A 82 -0.87 -3.93 19.01
N MET A 83 -1.69 -4.41 18.08
CA MET A 83 -1.34 -4.39 16.64
C MET A 83 -1.32 -2.96 16.11
N ALA A 84 -2.31 -2.14 16.46
CA ALA A 84 -2.38 -0.76 15.99
C ALA A 84 -1.19 0.09 16.45
N ILE A 85 -0.72 -0.11 17.69
CA ILE A 85 0.51 0.52 18.19
C ILE A 85 1.72 0.04 17.36
N ALA A 86 1.89 -1.28 17.20
CA ALA A 86 3.02 -1.83 16.44
C ALA A 86 3.07 -1.32 14.99
N MET A 87 1.90 -1.25 14.33
CA MET A 87 1.78 -0.68 13.00
C MET A 87 2.23 0.78 12.97
N ALA A 88 1.72 1.62 13.88
CA ALA A 88 2.06 3.03 13.95
C ALA A 88 3.56 3.26 14.20
N LEU A 89 4.19 2.46 15.08
CA LEU A 89 5.63 2.54 15.37
C LEU A 89 6.50 2.19 14.15
N ASN A 90 5.99 1.34 13.23
CA ASN A 90 6.69 0.94 12.01
C ASN A 90 6.26 1.77 10.78
N GLY A 91 5.52 2.87 10.98
CA GLY A 91 5.08 3.77 9.90
C GLY A 91 3.83 3.33 9.13
N GLY A 92 3.17 2.26 9.57
CA GLY A 92 1.88 1.81 9.03
C GLY A 92 0.68 2.37 9.81
N LEU A 93 -0.51 1.83 9.51
CA LEU A 93 -1.76 2.16 10.19
C LEU A 93 -2.46 0.88 10.68
N GLY A 94 -3.02 0.90 11.88
CA GLY A 94 -3.90 -0.18 12.34
C GLY A 94 -5.35 0.29 12.49
N LEU A 95 -6.27 -0.48 11.92
CA LEU A 95 -7.72 -0.25 12.03
C LEU A 95 -8.31 -1.15 13.11
N ILE A 96 -8.80 -0.57 14.21
CA ILE A 96 -9.39 -1.36 15.30
C ILE A 96 -10.76 -1.85 14.85
N HIS A 97 -10.96 -3.16 14.89
CA HIS A 97 -12.22 -3.80 14.51
C HIS A 97 -13.42 -3.31 15.35
N TYR A 98 -14.62 -3.52 14.83
CA TYR A 98 -15.88 -3.13 15.50
C TYR A 98 -16.62 -4.31 16.15
N ASN A 99 -16.08 -5.53 16.07
CA ASN A 99 -16.65 -6.72 16.72
C ASN A 99 -16.44 -6.73 18.26
N MET A 100 -16.81 -5.64 18.92
CA MET A 100 -16.81 -5.46 20.38
C MET A 100 -17.77 -4.33 20.77
N PRO A 101 -18.20 -4.23 22.04
CA PRO A 101 -18.99 -3.09 22.51
C PRO A 101 -18.25 -1.76 22.29
N ALA A 102 -18.97 -0.70 21.92
CA ALA A 102 -18.38 0.62 21.65
C ALA A 102 -17.50 1.15 22.79
N ARG A 103 -17.86 0.88 24.06
CA ARG A 103 -17.05 1.25 25.22
C ARG A 103 -15.68 0.57 25.23
N GLU A 104 -15.59 -0.67 24.75
CA GLU A 104 -14.34 -1.41 24.66
C GLU A 104 -13.50 -0.92 23.49
N GLN A 105 -14.11 -0.66 22.34
CA GLN A 105 -13.41 -0.09 21.19
C GLN A 105 -12.77 1.26 21.54
N VAL A 106 -13.49 2.11 22.28
CA VAL A 106 -12.95 3.39 22.79
C VAL A 106 -11.75 3.17 23.72
N LYS A 107 -11.75 2.10 24.54
CA LYS A 107 -10.59 1.76 25.38
C LYS A 107 -9.39 1.33 24.53
N GLU A 108 -9.60 0.52 23.50
CA GLU A 108 -8.54 0.12 22.57
C GLU A 108 -7.93 1.34 21.89
N VAL A 109 -8.76 2.24 21.35
CA VAL A 109 -8.29 3.51 20.77
C VAL A 109 -7.53 4.35 21.80
N ALA A 110 -8.05 4.47 23.03
CA ALA A 110 -7.40 5.23 24.09
C ALA A 110 -6.02 4.66 24.46
N ARG A 111 -5.86 3.33 24.47
CA ARG A 111 -4.56 2.68 24.68
C ARG A 111 -3.56 3.05 23.58
N VAL A 112 -3.99 3.03 22.31
CA VAL A 112 -3.13 3.45 21.19
C VAL A 112 -2.71 4.91 21.33
N LYS A 113 -3.67 5.82 21.55
CA LYS A 113 -3.40 7.27 21.59
C LYS A 113 -2.60 7.70 22.81
N ARG A 114 -2.66 6.95 23.91
CA ARG A 114 -1.94 7.22 25.17
C ARG A 114 -0.67 6.39 25.33
N HIS A 115 -0.31 5.60 24.31
CA HIS A 115 0.94 4.84 24.34
C HIS A 115 2.12 5.81 24.42
N ILE A 116 2.99 5.61 25.41
CA ILE A 116 4.23 6.37 25.58
C ILE A 116 5.37 5.44 25.14
N HIS A 117 6.14 5.93 24.19
CA HIS A 117 7.37 5.31 23.72
C HIS A 117 8.38 5.30 24.88
N GLY A 118 8.87 4.11 25.24
CA GLY A 118 10.02 3.93 26.13
C GLY A 118 11.30 3.89 25.32
#